data_AF-A0A3D5EVR7-F1
#
_entry.id   AF-A0A3D5EVR7-F1
#
_cell.length_a   1.000
_cell.length_b   1.000
_cell.length_c   1.000
_cell.angle_alpha   90.00
_cell.angle_beta   90.00
_cell.angle_gamma   90.00
#
_symmetry.space_group_name_H-M   'P 1'
#
loop_
_entity.id
_entity.type
_entity.pdbx_description
1 polymer ?
#
loop_
_entity_poly.entity_id
_entity_poly.type
_entity_poly.pdbx_seq_one_letter_code
_entity_poly.pdbx_strand_id
1 'polypeptide(L)' 'DDVLIAISNSGESAELLTIVPIIKRQGARLVSMTGNPQSSLAVEADAHLDAAVAQEACPL' A
#
# COMPACT_ATOMS: atom_id res chain seq x y z
N ASP A 1 1.22 18.72 6.51
CA ASP A 1 2.21 17.65 6.27
C ASP A 1 1.62 16.34 6.74
N ASP A 2 0.84 15.72 5.87
CA ASP A 2 0.10 14.49 6.19
C ASP A 2 0.76 13.28 5.52
N VAL A 3 0.60 12.11 6.15
CA VAL A 3 1.12 10.84 5.64
C VAL A 3 0.03 9.80 5.70
N LEU A 4 -0.17 9.09 4.59
CA LEU A 4 -1.00 7.90 4.52
C LEU A 4 -0.11 6.66 4.67
N ILE A 5 -0.45 5.82 5.64
CA ILE A 5 0.11 4.47 5.74
C ILE A 5 -0.97 3.50 5.24
N ALA A 6 -0.70 2.86 4.10
CA ALA A 6 -1.62 1.90 3.48
C ALA A 6 -1.10 0.48 3.66
N ILE A 7 -1.95 -0.42 4.15
CA ILE A 7 -1.60 -1.83 4.39
C ILE A 7 -2.53 -2.69 3.54
N SER A 8 -1.94 -3.55 2.72
CA SER A 8 -2.68 -4.51 1.90
C SER A 8 -1.74 -5.64 1.52
N ASN A 9 -2.10 -6.90 1.82
CA ASN A 9 -1.22 -8.03 1.47
C ASN A 9 -0.92 -8.08 -0.04
N SER A 10 -1.95 -8.05 -0.88
CA SER A 10 -1.77 -8.07 -2.34
C SER A 10 -1.32 -6.73 -2.93
N GLY A 11 -1.68 -5.61 -2.30
CA GLY A 11 -1.50 -4.26 -2.86
C GLY A 11 -2.44 -3.91 -4.00
N GLU A 12 -3.51 -4.70 -4.21
CA GLU A 12 -4.44 -4.58 -5.35
C GLU A 12 -5.90 -4.29 -4.95
N SER A 13 -6.15 -3.91 -3.70
CA SER A 13 -7.52 -3.58 -3.26
C SER A 13 -8.05 -2.37 -4.02
N ALA A 14 -9.15 -2.56 -4.76
CA ALA A 14 -9.76 -1.52 -5.59
C ALA A 14 -10.17 -0.28 -4.78
N GLU A 15 -10.66 -0.46 -3.56
CA GLU A 15 -11.04 0.63 -2.65
C GLU A 15 -9.83 1.47 -2.25
N LEU A 16 -8.71 0.82 -1.89
CA LEU A 16 -7.46 1.50 -1.57
C LEU A 16 -6.90 2.24 -2.78
N LEU A 17 -6.82 1.56 -3.93
CA LEU A 17 -6.27 2.13 -5.16
C LEU A 17 -7.11 3.32 -5.68
N THR A 18 -8.41 3.34 -5.41
CA THR A 18 -9.27 4.47 -5.77
C THR A 18 -8.97 5.72 -4.92
N ILE A 19 -8.60 5.55 -3.65
CA ILE A 19 -8.39 6.66 -2.71
C ILE A 19 -6.97 7.25 -2.82
N VAL A 20 -5.96 6.42 -3.10
CA VAL A 20 -4.55 6.83 -3.15
C VAL A 20 -4.30 8.09 -4.03
N PRO A 21 -4.81 8.20 -5.27
CA PRO A 21 -4.60 9.38 -6.10
C PRO A 21 -5.25 10.66 -5.53
N ILE A 22 -6.31 10.52 -4.76
CA ILE A 22 -6.99 11.66 -4.13
C ILE A 22 -6.10 12.21 -2.99
N ILE A 23 -5.59 11.32 -2.15
CA ILE A 23 -4.74 11.69 -1.01
C ILE A 23 -3.40 12.28 -1.48
N LYS A 24 -2.76 11.70 -2.49
CA LYS A 24 -1.52 12.25 -3.09
C LYS A 24 -1.74 13.66 -3.67
N ARG A 25 -2.89 13.92 -4.31
CA ARG A 25 -3.24 15.26 -4.82
C ARG A 25 -3.44 16.31 -3.72
N GLN A 26 -3.79 15.89 -2.51
CA GLN A 26 -3.88 16.79 -1.35
C GLN A 26 -2.50 17.08 -0.74
N GLY A 27 -1.43 16.48 -1.27
CA GLY A 27 -0.04 16.71 -0.84
C GLY A 27 0.47 15.73 0.20
N ALA A 28 -0.31 14.71 0.58
CA ALA A 28 0.13 13.71 1.53
C ALA A 28 1.10 12.72 0.89
N ARG A 29 2.11 12.29 1.67
CA ARG A 29 3.03 11.22 1.29
C ARG A 29 2.39 9.85 1.52
N LEU A 30 2.73 8.88 0.69
CA LEU A 30 2.27 7.50 0.82
C LEU A 30 3.41 6.57 1.25
N VAL A 31 3.21 5.90 2.38
CA VAL A 31 3.99 4.72 2.76
C VAL A 31 3.10 3.48 2.60
N SER A 32 3.54 2.50 1.82
CA SER A 32 2.80 1.25 1.64
C SER A 32 3.47 0.08 2.36
N MET A 33 2.66 -0.86 2.85
CA MET A 33 3.11 -2.14 3.37
C MET A 33 2.32 -3.25 2.68
N THR A 34 3.00 -3.99 1.80
CA THR A 34 2.42 -5.06 0.97
C THR A 34 3.41 -6.20 0.80
N GLY A 35 2.92 -7.40 0.50
CA GLY A 35 3.76 -8.56 0.23
C GLY A 35 4.23 -8.68 -1.22
N ASN A 36 3.81 -7.76 -2.10
CA ASN A 36 4.17 -7.77 -3.50
C ASN A 36 4.79 -6.42 -3.91
N PRO A 37 6.12 -6.34 -4.06
CA PRO A 37 6.81 -5.12 -4.48
C PRO A 37 6.42 -4.61 -5.87
N GLN A 38 5.79 -5.43 -6.70
CA GLN A 38 5.30 -5.06 -8.03
C GLN A 38 3.81 -4.68 -8.05
N SER A 39 3.15 -4.69 -6.88
CA SER A 39 1.74 -4.31 -6.79
C SER A 39 1.50 -2.84 -7.09
N SER A 40 0.29 -2.51 -7.54
CA SER A 40 -0.13 -1.14 -7.82
C SER A 40 0.13 -0.20 -6.63
N LEU A 41 -0.18 -0.65 -5.41
CA LEU A 41 0.03 0.15 -4.19
C LEU A 41 1.52 0.34 -3.85
N ALA A 42 2.38 -0.65 -4.11
CA ALA A 42 3.82 -0.54 -3.90
C ALA A 42 4.45 0.45 -4.89
N VAL A 43 4.08 0.37 -6.16
CA VAL A 43 4.57 1.25 -7.23
C VAL A 43 4.16 2.71 -7.02
N GLU A 44 2.96 2.95 -6.49
CA GLU A 44 2.47 4.31 -6.22
C GLU A 44 3.08 4.97 -4.97
N ALA A 45 3.75 4.22 -4.09
CA ALA A 45 4.20 4.74 -2.80
C ALA A 45 5.50 5.56 -2.90
N ASP A 46 5.64 6.57 -2.03
CA ASP A 46 6.92 7.27 -1.83
C ASP A 46 7.95 6.36 -1.13
N ALA A 47 7.47 5.45 -0.27
CA ALA A 47 8.25 4.39 0.35
C ALA A 47 7.42 3.11 0.49
N HIS A 48 8.04 1.97 0.23
CA HIS A 48 7.41 0.66 0.33
C HIS A 48 8.13 -0.20 1.38
N LEU A 49 7.36 -0.77 2.30
CA LEU A 49 7.77 -1.77 3.25
C LEU A 49 7.33 -3.14 2.71
N ASP A 50 8.30 -3.94 2.30
CA ASP A 50 8.06 -5.31 1.87
C ASP A 50 7.64 -6.15 3.09
N ALA A 51 6.41 -6.66 3.04
CA ALA A 51 5.81 -7.50 4.06
C ALA A 51 5.54 -8.93 3.53
N ALA A 52 6.30 -9.38 2.53
CA ALA A 52 6.17 -10.72 2.00
C ALA A 52 6.42 -11.77 3.09
N VAL A 53 5.47 -12.69 3.23
CA VAL A 53 5.55 -13.82 4.16
C VAL A 53 5.23 -15.11 3.41
N ALA A 54 5.88 -16.21 3.78
CA ALA A 54 5.58 -17.52 3.21
C ALA A 54 4.17 -18.00 3.58
N GLN A 55 3.69 -17.62 4.76
CA GLN A 55 2.36 -17.92 5.28
C GLN A 55 1.93 -16.81 6.22
N GLU A 56 0.70 -16.33 6.08
CA GLU A 56 0.12 -15.37 7.03
C GLU A 56 -0.07 -16.04 8.40
N ALA A 57 0.08 -15.26 9.47
CA ALA A 57 -0.10 -15.76 10.83
C ALA A 57 -1.50 -16.36 11.06
N CYS A 58 -2.51 -15.89 10.31
CA CYS A 58 -3.88 -16.38 10.32
C CYS A 58 -4.34 -16.68 8.88
N PRO A 59 -4.07 -17.88 8.34
CA PRO A 59 -4.57 -18.27 7.03
C PRO A 59 -6.06 -18.57 7.18
N LEU A 60 -6.93 -17.66 6.73
CA LEU A 60 -8.37 -17.92 6.64
C LEU A 60 -8.66 -19.01 5.60
#